data_AF-A0A9Q4JKC0-F1
#
_entry.id   AF-A0A9Q4JKC0-F1
#
_cell.length_a   1.000
_cell.length_b   1.000
_cell.length_c   1.000
_cell.angle_alpha   90.00
_cell.angle_beta   90.00
_cell.angle_gamma   90.00
#
_symmetry.space_group_name_H-M   'P 1'
#
loop_
_entity.id
_entity.type
_entity.pdbx_description
1 polymer ?
#
loop_
_entity_poly.entity_id
_entity_poly.type
_entity_poly.pdbx_seq_one_letter_code
_entity_poly.pdbx_strand_id
1 'polypeptide(L)'
;MKTTGFLKTAVLSAVLLVSSITVCARNYDNNLIYNSEEENGMLVGQTVYKMEGSSLANYMKYNYKYDTNKRMIESQTMKWNSYKNNWENDLLVHYTYEGKTVTTNYYKWNNRKQEFILAPEMTVTMDNPNL
;
A
#
# COMPACT_ATOMS: atom_id res chain seq x y z
N MET A 1 -48.52 14.28 15.74
CA MET A 1 -48.08 13.51 14.56
C MET A 1 -47.04 14.31 13.79
N LYS A 2 -45.81 13.80 13.70
CA LYS A 2 -45.00 13.62 12.47
C LYS A 2 -43.58 13.17 12.87
N THR A 3 -43.37 11.86 12.77
CA THR A 3 -42.10 11.13 12.55
C THR A 3 -41.45 11.71 11.27
N THR A 4 -40.13 11.90 11.11
CA THR A 4 -39.00 10.97 10.90
C THR A 4 -37.79 11.91 10.62
N GLY A 5 -36.52 11.58 10.81
CA GLY A 5 -35.85 10.33 11.09
C GLY A 5 -34.40 10.58 11.51
N PHE A 6 -33.82 9.53 12.08
CA PHE A 6 -32.46 9.43 12.55
C PHE A 6 -31.43 9.71 11.44
N LEU A 7 -30.67 10.80 11.56
CA LEU A 7 -29.35 10.91 10.95
C LEU A 7 -28.32 10.37 11.94
N LYS A 8 -28.17 9.04 11.96
CA LYS A 8 -26.90 8.42 12.35
C LYS A 8 -25.87 8.72 11.25
N THR A 9 -24.60 8.73 11.62
CA THR A 9 -23.38 8.74 10.78
C THR A 9 -22.61 10.07 10.81
N ALA A 10 -22.10 10.45 11.99
CA ALA A 10 -20.81 11.11 12.06
C ALA A 10 -19.74 10.00 12.10
N VAL A 11 -19.39 9.43 10.94
CA VAL A 11 -18.20 8.57 10.85
C VAL A 11 -17.00 9.49 10.93
N LEU A 12 -16.44 9.51 12.14
CA LEU A 12 -15.04 9.63 12.48
C LEU A 12 -14.15 9.64 11.22
N SER A 13 -13.80 10.84 10.75
CA SER A 13 -12.60 11.00 9.93
C SER A 13 -11.43 10.74 10.86
N ALA A 14 -11.01 9.47 10.96
CA ALA A 14 -9.74 9.15 11.56
C ALA A 14 -8.70 9.89 10.72
N VAL A 15 -8.15 10.95 11.32
CA VAL A 15 -6.99 11.67 10.81
C VAL A 15 -5.94 10.61 10.51
N LEU A 16 -5.76 10.27 9.23
CA LEU A 16 -4.47 9.75 8.79
C LEU A 16 -3.50 10.86 9.19
N LEU A 17 -2.69 10.58 10.19
CA LEU A 17 -1.51 11.37 10.51
C LEU A 17 -0.71 11.43 9.21
N VAL A 18 -0.97 12.46 8.40
CA VAL A 18 0.01 13.04 7.52
C VAL A 18 1.00 13.62 8.50
N SER A 19 1.94 12.80 8.97
CA SER A 19 3.19 13.34 9.45
C SER A 19 3.73 14.12 8.26
N SER A 20 3.46 15.41 8.29
CA SER A 20 4.29 16.40 7.64
C SER A 20 5.66 16.17 8.27
N ILE A 21 6.45 15.26 7.69
CA ILE A 21 7.81 15.06 8.13
C ILE A 21 8.53 16.33 7.71
N THR A 22 8.56 17.30 8.62
CA THR A 22 9.60 18.31 8.69
C THR A 22 10.91 17.55 8.53
N VAL A 23 11.61 17.84 7.43
CA VAL A 23 12.90 17.26 7.07
C VAL A 23 13.87 17.50 8.22
N CYS A 24 14.06 16.49 9.05
CA CYS A 24 15.13 16.44 10.02
C CYS A 24 16.10 15.36 9.55
N ALA A 25 17.16 15.83 8.89
CA ALA A 25 18.29 15.04 8.42
C ALA A 25 18.81 14.07 9.51
N ARG A 26 18.74 12.77 9.23
CA ARG A 26 19.60 11.72 9.80
C ARG A 26 19.92 10.73 8.67
N ASN A 27 21.18 10.70 8.28
CA ASN A 27 21.71 10.04 7.09
C ASN A 27 21.62 8.51 7.13
N TYR A 28 20.98 7.91 6.10
CA TYR A 28 21.45 6.77 5.30
C TYR A 28 20.68 6.83 3.95
N ASP A 29 21.32 7.31 2.88
CA ASP A 29 20.82 7.36 1.49
C ASP A 29 19.38 7.87 1.25
N ASN A 30 19.07 9.10 1.69
CA ASN A 30 17.80 9.82 1.48
C ASN A 30 17.56 10.29 0.01
N ASN A 31 17.79 9.42 -0.97
CA ASN A 31 17.67 9.74 -2.40
C ASN A 31 16.37 9.19 -3.03
N LEU A 32 15.36 8.83 -2.23
CA LEU A 32 14.09 8.34 -2.75
C LEU A 32 13.08 9.47 -2.94
N ILE A 33 12.55 9.57 -4.16
CA ILE A 33 11.45 10.48 -4.50
C ILE A 33 10.20 9.66 -4.75
N TYR A 34 9.09 10.06 -4.15
CA TYR A 34 7.82 9.35 -4.20
C TYR A 34 6.82 10.14 -5.03
N ASN A 35 6.24 9.51 -6.04
CA ASN A 35 5.13 10.05 -6.81
C ASN A 35 3.87 9.24 -6.51
N SER A 36 2.91 9.84 -5.81
CA SER A 36 1.67 9.19 -5.41
C SER A 36 0.59 9.34 -6.48
N GLU A 37 -0.18 8.28 -6.70
CA GLU A 37 -1.35 8.25 -7.57
C GLU A 37 -2.59 8.12 -6.68
N GLU A 38 -3.49 9.11 -6.74
CA GLU A 38 -4.71 9.14 -5.93
C GLU A 38 -5.96 9.11 -6.82
N GLU A 39 -6.96 8.35 -6.39
CA GLU A 39 -8.28 8.31 -7.03
C GLU A 39 -9.36 8.39 -5.97
N ASN A 40 -10.32 9.32 -6.11
CA ASN A 40 -11.40 9.53 -5.15
C ASN A 40 -10.92 9.70 -3.68
N GLY A 41 -9.76 10.32 -3.49
CA GLY A 41 -9.13 10.53 -2.18
C GLY A 41 -8.47 9.30 -1.57
N MET A 42 -8.28 8.22 -2.35
CA MET A 42 -7.58 7.00 -1.95
C MET A 42 -6.24 6.90 -2.69
N LEU A 43 -5.17 6.57 -1.98
CA LEU A 43 -3.88 6.26 -2.60
C LEU A 43 -3.97 4.92 -3.35
N VAL A 44 -4.04 4.95 -4.67
CA VAL A 44 -4.19 3.75 -5.52
C VAL A 44 -2.86 3.24 -6.08
N GLY A 45 -1.82 4.07 -6.05
CA GLY A 45 -0.48 3.65 -6.43
C GLY A 45 0.60 4.62 -6.00
N GLN A 46 1.85 4.17 -6.07
CA GLN A 46 3.01 5.01 -5.82
C GLN A 46 4.18 4.53 -6.68
N THR A 47 4.83 5.45 -7.38
CA THR A 47 6.11 5.18 -8.06
C THR A 47 7.24 5.82 -7.27
N VAL A 48 8.26 5.03 -6.95
CA VAL A 48 9.46 5.47 -6.23
C VAL A 48 10.62 5.55 -7.21
N TYR A 49 11.32 6.67 -7.14
CA TYR A 49 12.52 6.95 -7.92
C TYR A 49 13.73 7.07 -7.01
N LYS A 50 14.89 6.69 -7.53
CA LYS A 50 16.19 7.01 -6.94
C LYS A 50 16.77 8.23 -7.64
N MET A 51 17.27 9.17 -6.85
CA MET A 51 18.05 10.29 -7.36
C MET A 51 19.47 9.81 -7.71
N GLU A 52 19.82 9.95 -8.98
CA GLU A 52 21.14 9.64 -9.54
C GLU A 52 21.73 10.92 -10.13
N GLY A 53 22.54 11.62 -9.32
CA GLY A 53 23.01 12.96 -9.66
C GLY A 53 21.83 13.94 -9.74
N SER A 54 21.62 14.54 -10.92
CA SER A 54 20.49 15.44 -11.21
C SER A 54 19.29 14.74 -11.86
N SER A 55 19.35 13.42 -12.05
CA SER A 55 18.32 12.63 -12.75
C SER A 55 17.57 11.71 -11.79
N LEU A 56 16.38 11.27 -12.20
CA LEU A 56 15.57 10.29 -11.47
C LEU A 56 15.55 8.96 -12.23
N ALA A 57 15.93 7.89 -11.54
CA ALA A 57 15.84 6.52 -12.04
C ALA A 57 14.65 5.79 -11.39
N ASN A 58 13.86 5.06 -12.18
CA ASN A 58 12.81 4.19 -11.65
C ASN A 58 13.41 3.19 -10.65
N TYR A 59 12.72 2.97 -9.52
CA TYR A 59 13.17 2.04 -8.49
C TYR A 59 12.12 1.00 -8.12
N MET A 60 11.00 1.45 -7.55
CA MET A 60 9.90 0.59 -7.08
C MET A 60 8.57 1.16 -7.54
N LYS A 61 7.58 0.29 -7.74
CA LYS A 61 6.18 0.72 -7.95
C LYS A 61 5.26 -0.10 -7.05
N TYR A 62 4.28 0.58 -6.48
CA TYR A 62 3.24 -0.01 -5.64
C TYR A 62 1.87 0.24 -6.25
N ASN A 63 1.02 -0.78 -6.22
CA ASN A 63 -0.40 -0.68 -6.59
C ASN A 63 -1.24 -1.19 -5.43
N TYR A 64 -2.33 -0.47 -5.13
CA TYR A 64 -3.19 -0.77 -3.99
C TYR A 64 -4.62 -1.02 -4.44
N LYS A 65 -5.30 -1.97 -3.78
CA LYS A 65 -6.74 -2.17 -3.93
C LYS A 65 -7.42 -2.08 -2.58
N TYR A 66 -8.68 -1.65 -2.62
CA TYR A 66 -9.49 -1.42 -1.44
C TYR A 66 -10.83 -2.13 -1.57
N ASP A 67 -11.41 -2.51 -0.42
CA ASP A 67 -12.78 -2.98 -0.36
C ASP A 67 -13.79 -1.82 -0.37
N THR A 68 -15.08 -2.14 -0.31
CA THR A 68 -16.18 -1.16 -0.27
C THR A 68 -16.19 -0.29 0.98
N ASN A 69 -15.50 -0.71 2.05
CA ASN A 69 -15.33 0.06 3.29
C ASN A 69 -14.04 0.90 3.27
N LYS A 70 -13.37 1.01 2.11
CA LYS A 70 -12.10 1.72 1.92
C LYS A 70 -10.93 1.15 2.73
N ARG A 71 -10.97 -0.13 3.08
CA ARG A 71 -9.84 -0.83 3.72
C ARG A 71 -8.97 -1.48 2.65
N MET A 72 -7.65 -1.38 2.79
CA MET A 72 -6.72 -1.97 1.81
C MET A 72 -6.81 -3.49 1.84
N ILE A 73 -7.10 -4.12 0.71
CA ILE A 73 -7.19 -5.59 0.58
C ILE A 73 -6.03 -6.19 -0.21
N GLU A 74 -5.32 -5.36 -0.97
CA GLU A 74 -4.16 -5.79 -1.76
C GLU A 74 -3.12 -4.69 -1.82
N SER A 75 -1.86 -5.09 -1.65
CA SER A 75 -0.67 -4.27 -1.95
C SER A 75 0.27 -5.07 -2.83
N GLN A 76 0.41 -4.65 -4.08
CA GLN A 76 1.35 -5.23 -5.03
C GLN A 76 2.61 -4.36 -5.10
N THR A 77 3.77 -5.01 -5.05
CA THR A 77 5.08 -4.39 -5.22
C THR A 77 5.72 -4.88 -6.51
N MET A 78 6.23 -3.94 -7.30
CA MET A 78 7.00 -4.18 -8.51
C MET A 78 8.37 -3.52 -8.41
N LYS A 79 9.38 -4.16 -8.99
CA LYS A 79 10.75 -3.65 -9.10
C LYS A 79 11.03 -3.21 -10.52
N TRP A 80 11.75 -2.10 -10.69
CA TRP A 80 12.22 -1.69 -12.01
C TRP A 80 13.38 -2.60 -12.44
N ASN A 81 13.27 -3.20 -13.62
CA ASN A 81 14.36 -3.91 -14.27
C ASN A 81 14.96 -2.98 -15.35
N SER A 82 16.07 -2.33 -15.02
CA SER A 82 16.75 -1.40 -15.94
C SER A 82 17.32 -2.08 -17.18
N TYR A 83 17.67 -3.36 -17.11
CA TYR A 83 18.18 -4.13 -18.26
C TYR A 83 17.08 -4.43 -19.28
N LYS A 84 15.86 -4.72 -18.81
CA LYS A 84 14.69 -5.01 -19.66
C LYS A 84 13.81 -3.80 -19.92
N ASN A 85 14.09 -2.69 -19.24
CA ASN A 85 13.34 -1.43 -19.31
C ASN A 85 11.84 -1.62 -19.00
N ASN A 86 11.53 -2.39 -17.96
CA ASN A 86 10.14 -2.65 -17.54
C ASN A 86 10.00 -2.87 -16.02
N TRP A 87 8.75 -2.82 -15.55
CA TRP A 87 8.39 -3.18 -14.17
C TRP A 87 8.17 -4.69 -14.08
N GLU A 88 8.82 -5.34 -13.12
CA GLU A 88 8.67 -6.77 -12.84
C GLU A 88 8.00 -6.98 -11.47
N ASN A 89 7.11 -7.97 -11.38
CA ASN A 89 6.47 -8.36 -10.14
C ASN A 89 7.51 -8.84 -9.10
N ASP A 90 7.31 -8.49 -7.83
CA ASP A 90 8.19 -8.89 -6.73
C ASP A 90 7.39 -9.54 -5.59
N LEU A 91 6.49 -8.76 -4.98
CA LEU A 91 5.71 -9.16 -3.81
C LEU A 91 4.24 -8.78 -4.02
N LEU A 92 3.34 -9.61 -3.51
CA LEU A 92 1.93 -9.32 -3.39
C LEU A 92 1.51 -9.61 -1.95
N VAL A 93 0.72 -8.71 -1.35
CA VAL A 93 0.18 -8.88 0.00
C VAL A 93 -1.32 -8.79 -0.07
N HIS A 94 -2.01 -9.76 0.52
CA HIS A 94 -3.47 -9.76 0.68
C HIS A 94 -3.85 -9.60 2.14
N TYR A 95 -4.82 -8.73 2.38
CA TYR A 95 -5.39 -8.49 3.70
C TYR A 95 -6.82 -9.00 3.75
N THR A 96 -7.07 -9.93 4.68
CA THR A 96 -8.40 -10.47 4.95
C THR A 96 -8.87 -9.97 6.31
N TYR A 97 -10.08 -9.41 6.34
CA TYR A 97 -10.68 -8.83 7.54
C TYR A 97 -11.83 -9.70 8.05
N GLU A 98 -11.72 -10.20 9.28
CA GLU A 98 -12.74 -11.01 9.94
C GLU A 98 -13.03 -10.42 11.33
N GLY A 99 -14.09 -9.62 11.41
CA GLY A 99 -14.37 -8.83 12.61
C GLY A 99 -13.22 -7.88 12.92
N LYS A 100 -12.57 -8.08 14.08
CA LYS A 100 -11.40 -7.31 14.51
C LYS A 100 -10.08 -7.91 14.06
N THR A 101 -10.10 -9.11 13.49
CA THR A 101 -8.88 -9.81 13.11
C THR A 101 -8.50 -9.47 11.67
N VAL A 102 -7.22 -9.23 11.44
CA VAL A 102 -6.62 -9.03 10.12
C VAL A 102 -5.62 -10.15 9.87
N THR A 103 -5.82 -10.90 8.78
CA THR A 103 -4.84 -11.87 8.29
C THR A 103 -4.12 -11.26 7.09
N THR A 104 -2.79 -11.19 7.17
CA THR A 104 -1.92 -10.68 6.12
C THR A 104 -1.19 -11.85 5.46
N ASN A 105 -1.59 -12.18 4.24
CA ASN A 105 -0.98 -13.23 3.44
C ASN A 105 0.05 -12.62 2.49
N TYR A 106 1.27 -13.17 2.48
CA TYR A 106 2.34 -12.71 1.60
C TYR A 106 2.55 -13.70 0.47
N TYR A 107 2.75 -13.19 -0.74
CA TYR A 107 3.02 -13.99 -1.92
C TYR A 107 4.23 -13.45 -2.65
N LYS A 108 5.15 -14.34 -3.01
CA LYS A 108 6.35 -13.98 -3.76
C LYS A 108 6.19 -14.34 -5.23
N TRP A 109 6.59 -13.43 -6.11
CA TRP A 109 6.55 -13.68 -7.54
C TRP A 109 7.50 -14.81 -7.94
N ASN A 110 7.00 -15.81 -8.67
CA ASN A 110 7.80 -16.88 -9.23
C ASN A 110 7.98 -16.67 -10.74
N ASN A 111 9.19 -16.25 -11.13
CA ASN A 111 9.53 -16.00 -12.54
C ASN A 111 9.40 -17.23 -13.45
N ARG A 112 9.52 -18.47 -12.94
CA ARG A 112 9.39 -19.67 -13.78
C ARG A 112 7.94 -20.00 -14.07
N LYS A 113 7.08 -19.86 -13.05
CA LYS A 113 5.65 -20.17 -13.14
C LYS A 113 4.80 -19.00 -13.62
N GLN A 114 5.35 -17.78 -13.61
CA GLN A 114 4.63 -16.55 -13.91
C GLN A 114 3.39 -16.36 -13.02
N GLU A 115 3.53 -16.70 -11.73
CA GLU A 115 2.45 -16.58 -10.74
C GLU A 115 3.01 -16.14 -9.38
N PHE A 116 2.13 -15.57 -8.55
CA PHE A 116 2.42 -15.28 -7.15
C PHE A 116 2.19 -16.54 -6.31
N ILE A 117 3.22 -16.97 -5.57
CA ILE A 117 3.16 -18.16 -4.71
C ILE A 117 3.10 -17.72 -3.26
N LEU A 118 2.14 -18.28 -2.51
CA LEU A 118 1.99 -18.01 -1.08
C LEU A 118 3.27 -18.38 -0.32
N ALA A 119 3.72 -17.45 0.53
CA ALA A 119 4.81 -17.61 1.48
C ALA A 119 4.20 -17.71 2.90
N PRO A 120 3.71 -18.91 3.29
CA PRO A 120 2.96 -19.09 4.54
C PRO A 120 3.77 -18.72 5.78
N GLU A 121 5.10 -18.86 5.73
CA GLU A 121 6.02 -18.50 6.81
C GLU A 121 6.05 -16.99 7.12
N MET A 122 5.64 -16.15 6.18
CA MET A 122 5.52 -14.70 6.37
C MET A 122 4.10 -14.27 6.74
N THR A 123 3.14 -15.20 6.74
CA THR A 123 1.73 -14.88 7.02
C THR A 123 1.57 -14.51 8.49
N VAL A 124 0.90 -13.39 8.74
CA VAL A 124 0.66 -12.88 10.10
C VAL A 124 -0.81 -12.63 10.30
N THR A 125 -1.37 -13.15 11.40
CA THR A 125 -2.73 -12.84 11.85
C THR A 125 -2.64 -12.03 13.13
N MET A 126 -3.34 -10.90 13.17
CA MET A 126 -3.29 -9.94 14.26
C MET A 126 -4.69 -9.42 14.56
N ASP A 127 -5.00 -9.21 15.83
CA ASP A 127 -6.19 -8.44 16.21
C ASP A 127 -5.91 -6.95 16.04
N ASN A 128 -6.74 -6.28 15.27
CA ASN A 128 -6.77 -4.84 15.14
C ASN A 128 -7.95 -4.27 15.95
N PRO A 129 -7.71 -3.70 17.14
CA PRO A 129 -8.76 -3.19 18.01
C PRO A 129 -9.50 -1.97 17.45
N ASN A 130 -8.97 -1.37 16.37
CA ASN A 130 -9.51 -0.17 15.72
C ASN A 130 -10.41 -0.47 14.50
N LEU A 131 -10.62 -1.75 14.17
CA LEU A 131 -11.66 -2.22 13.25
C LEU A 131 -12.92 -2.60 14.02
#